data_AF-A0A161XYR0-F1
#
_entry.id   AF-A0A161XYR0-F1
#
_cell.length_a   1.000
_cell.length_b   1.000
_cell.length_c   1.000
_cell.angle_alpha   90.00
_cell.angle_beta   90.00
_cell.angle_gamma   90.00
#
_symmetry.space_group_name_H-M   'P 1'
#
loop_
_entity.id
_entity.type
_entity.pdbx_description
1 polymer ?
#
loop_
_entity_poly.entity_id
_entity_poly.type
_entity_poly.pdbx_seq_one_letter_code
_entity_poly.pdbx_strand_id
1 'polypeptide(L)'
;MKLTKLAHNQPIPTIGGWEIDFLTRLRIRRDHREHDRAQMFIEVSDITNMAQHIMATAHPQNLQAHHTLFALQQRLMILRAEFLELDWLEEYDMELERSIFARAR
;
A
#
# COMPACT_ATOMS: atom_id res chain seq x y z
N MET A 1 48.20 10.13 -34.39
CA MET A 1 47.27 9.17 -33.74
C MET A 1 45.93 9.86 -33.60
N LYS A 2 44.91 9.48 -34.38
CA LYS A 2 43.61 10.18 -34.44
C LYS A 2 42.69 9.65 -33.33
N LEU A 3 42.48 10.44 -32.27
CA LEU A 3 41.49 10.21 -31.21
C LEU A 3 40.07 10.59 -31.66
N THR A 4 39.68 10.20 -32.87
CA THR A 4 38.37 10.57 -33.43
C THR A 4 37.72 9.36 -34.04
N LYS A 5 37.05 8.57 -33.20
CA LYS A 5 35.94 7.65 -33.50
C LYS A 5 35.73 6.79 -32.26
N LEU A 6 34.72 7.13 -31.46
CA LEU A 6 33.97 6.25 -30.52
C LEU A 6 33.16 7.03 -29.49
N ALA A 7 32.99 8.35 -29.61
CA ALA A 7 31.88 9.02 -28.94
C ALA A 7 30.58 8.52 -29.61
N HIS A 8 29.98 7.49 -29.02
CA HIS A 8 28.64 7.07 -29.34
C HIS A 8 27.73 8.28 -29.06
N ASN A 9 27.29 8.98 -30.11
CA ASN A 9 26.28 10.05 -30.04
C ASN A 9 24.89 9.50 -29.69
N GLN A 10 24.80 8.34 -29.04
CA GLN A 10 23.53 7.91 -28.47
C GLN A 10 23.30 8.78 -27.22
N PRO A 11 22.22 9.56 -27.17
CA PRO A 11 21.87 10.26 -25.95
C PRO A 11 21.80 9.22 -24.83
N ILE A 12 22.53 9.47 -23.74
CA ILE A 12 22.40 8.67 -22.52
C ILE A 12 20.91 8.73 -22.14
N PRO A 13 20.22 7.59 -22.00
CA PRO A 13 18.84 7.60 -21.57
C PRO A 13 18.80 8.19 -20.16
N THR A 14 18.40 9.46 -20.07
CA THR A 14 18.26 10.18 -18.80
C THR A 14 16.80 10.37 -18.52
N ILE A 15 16.39 10.00 -17.30
CA ILE A 15 15.06 10.28 -16.77
C ILE A 15 14.81 11.79 -16.90
N GLY A 16 13.78 12.17 -17.65
CA GLY A 16 13.40 13.56 -17.88
C GLY A 16 12.80 14.21 -16.64
N GLY A 17 12.77 15.55 -16.59
CA GLY A 17 12.25 16.28 -15.42
C GLY A 17 10.82 15.88 -15.02
N TRP A 18 9.94 15.66 -15.99
CA TRP A 18 8.57 15.21 -15.72
C TRP A 18 8.52 13.78 -15.14
N GLU A 19 9.47 12.92 -15.51
CA GLU A 19 9.56 11.55 -14.99
C GLU A 19 10.06 11.57 -13.55
N ILE A 20 11.01 12.45 -13.21
CA ILE A 20 11.46 12.68 -11.83
C ILE A 20 10.30 13.17 -10.95
N ASP A 21 9.53 14.16 -11.44
CA ASP A 21 8.37 14.68 -10.72
C ASP A 21 7.31 13.59 -10.50
N PHE A 22 7.09 12.76 -11.52
CA PHE A 22 6.16 11.64 -11.42
C PHE A 22 6.62 10.57 -10.43
N LEU A 23 7.89 10.14 -10.51
CA LEU A 23 8.50 9.20 -9.54
C LEU A 23 8.43 9.74 -8.10
N THR A 24 8.58 11.06 -7.92
CA THR A 24 8.41 11.71 -6.61
C THR A 24 6.98 11.55 -6.10
N ARG A 25 5.98 11.71 -6.98
CA ARG A 25 4.56 11.46 -6.62
C ARG A 25 4.32 9.99 -6.30
N LEU A 26 4.91 9.05 -7.05
CA LEU A 26 4.81 7.61 -6.75
C LEU A 26 5.34 7.30 -5.35
N ARG A 27 6.49 7.88 -5.00
CA ARG A 27 7.08 7.72 -3.66
C ARG A 27 6.16 8.24 -2.56
N ILE A 28 5.60 9.44 -2.71
CA ILE A 28 4.65 10.01 -1.73
C ILE A 28 3.43 9.08 -1.58
N ARG A 29 2.89 8.57 -2.68
CA ARG A 29 1.76 7.63 -2.65
C ARG A 29 2.11 6.33 -1.92
N ARG A 30 3.32 5.79 -2.12
CA ARG A 30 3.81 4.62 -1.38
C ARG A 30 3.88 4.90 0.11
N ASP A 31 4.45 6.04 0.51
CA ASP A 31 4.59 6.41 1.91
C ASP A 31 3.21 6.56 2.59
N HIS A 32 2.21 7.12 1.88
CA HIS A 32 0.82 7.15 2.37
C HIS A 32 0.22 5.75 2.50
N ARG A 33 0.38 4.86 1.51
CA ARG A 33 -0.13 3.47 1.62
C ARG A 33 0.49 2.72 2.78
N GLU A 34 1.77 2.93 3.06
CA GLU A 34 2.44 2.30 4.19
C GLU A 34 1.93 2.82 5.53
N HIS A 35 1.67 4.12 5.62
CA HIS A 35 0.98 4.72 6.76
C HIS A 35 -0.43 4.13 6.96
N ASP A 36 -1.22 4.04 5.89
CA ASP A 36 -2.59 3.50 5.93
C ASP A 36 -2.58 2.02 6.35
N ARG A 37 -1.66 1.20 5.80
CA ARG A 37 -1.47 -0.20 6.23
C ARG A 37 -1.16 -0.28 7.73
N ALA A 38 -0.28 0.58 8.23
CA ALA A 38 0.05 0.59 9.66
C ALA A 38 -1.17 0.93 10.54
N GLN A 39 -1.99 1.91 10.14
CA GLN A 39 -3.23 2.24 10.85
C GLN A 39 -4.24 1.09 10.81
N MET A 40 -4.40 0.43 9.67
CA MET A 40 -5.26 -0.76 9.54
C MET A 40 -4.81 -1.89 10.46
N PHE A 41 -3.51 -2.15 10.57
CA PHE A 41 -3.00 -3.19 11.48
C PHE A 41 -3.25 -2.88 12.96
N ILE A 42 -3.12 -1.61 13.34
CA ILE A 42 -3.48 -1.15 14.70
C ILE A 42 -4.96 -1.42 14.95
N GLU A 43 -5.84 -1.03 14.02
CA GLU A 43 -7.28 -1.23 14.16
C GLU A 43 -7.66 -2.72 14.22
N VAL A 44 -7.06 -3.57 13.39
CA VAL A 44 -7.26 -5.03 13.41
C VAL A 44 -6.86 -5.61 14.78
N SER A 45 -5.74 -5.15 15.34
CA SER A 45 -5.30 -5.56 16.67
C SER A 45 -6.33 -5.17 17.73
N ASP A 46 -6.82 -3.93 17.71
CA ASP A 46 -7.81 -3.44 18.66
C ASP A 46 -9.14 -4.20 18.56
N ILE A 47 -9.62 -4.46 17.34
CA ILE A 47 -10.82 -5.25 17.10
C ILE A 47 -10.65 -6.67 17.65
N THR A 48 -9.50 -7.30 17.40
CA THR A 48 -9.22 -8.66 17.86
C THR A 48 -9.19 -8.72 19.38
N ASN A 49 -8.55 -7.75 20.04
CA ASN A 49 -8.50 -7.65 21.50
C ASN A 49 -9.89 -7.45 22.10
N MET A 50 -10.70 -6.56 21.52
CA MET A 50 -12.09 -6.35 21.95
C MET A 50 -12.93 -7.62 21.80
N ALA A 51 -12.84 -8.30 20.66
CA ALA A 51 -13.58 -9.54 20.42
C ALA A 51 -13.19 -10.63 21.41
N GLN A 52 -11.88 -10.82 21.66
CA GLN A 52 -11.38 -11.78 22.64
C GLN A 52 -11.89 -11.47 24.05
N HIS A 53 -11.87 -10.20 24.46
CA HIS A 53 -12.37 -9.78 25.76
C HIS A 53 -13.87 -10.08 25.93
N ILE A 54 -14.67 -9.79 24.90
CA ILE A 54 -16.11 -10.07 24.91
C ILE A 54 -16.35 -11.58 24.99
N MET A 55 -15.67 -12.37 24.16
CA MET A 55 -15.80 -13.84 24.17
C MET A 55 -15.40 -14.46 25.51
N ALA A 56 -14.43 -13.88 26.22
CA ALA A 56 -13.96 -14.39 27.50
C ALA A 56 -14.87 -14.01 28.69
N THR A 57 -15.56 -12.87 28.62
CA THR A 57 -16.25 -12.28 29.79
C THR A 57 -17.77 -12.24 29.67
N ALA A 58 -18.32 -12.25 28.44
CA ALA A 58 -19.74 -12.12 28.25
C ALA A 58 -20.48 -13.43 28.57
N HIS A 59 -21.60 -13.31 29.29
CA HIS A 59 -22.54 -14.41 29.44
C HIS A 59 -23.03 -14.86 28.05
N PRO A 60 -23.14 -16.18 27.75
CA PRO A 60 -23.50 -16.67 26.41
C PRO A 60 -24.83 -16.17 25.85
N GLN A 61 -25.75 -15.72 26.71
CA GLN A 61 -27.05 -15.15 26.31
C GLN A 61 -27.07 -13.62 26.25
N ASN A 62 -25.92 -12.97 26.42
CA ASN A 62 -25.83 -11.51 26.34
C ASN A 62 -25.97 -11.05 24.88
N LEU A 63 -27.19 -10.62 24.51
CA LEU A 63 -27.51 -10.13 23.17
C LEU A 63 -26.64 -8.95 22.75
N GLN A 64 -26.31 -8.05 23.69
CA GLN A 64 -25.46 -6.90 23.39
C GLN A 64 -24.06 -7.35 22.98
N ALA A 65 -23.49 -8.34 23.67
CA ALA A 65 -22.19 -8.91 23.33
C ALA A 65 -22.20 -9.52 21.92
N HIS A 66 -23.25 -10.25 21.56
CA HIS A 66 -23.41 -10.82 20.21
C HIS A 66 -23.49 -9.74 19.13
N HIS A 67 -24.27 -8.68 19.35
CA HIS A 67 -24.34 -7.56 18.41
C HIS A 67 -22.99 -6.86 18.24
N THR A 68 -22.26 -6.65 19.33
CA THR A 68 -20.92 -6.05 19.27
C THR A 68 -19.94 -6.94 18.51
N LEU A 69 -19.92 -8.25 18.78
CA LEU A 69 -19.07 -9.20 18.04
C LEU A 69 -19.38 -9.19 16.54
N PHE A 70 -20.67 -9.15 16.18
CA PHE A 70 -21.07 -9.04 14.78
C PHE A 70 -20.57 -7.74 14.13
N ALA A 71 -20.71 -6.59 14.80
CA ALA A 71 -20.22 -5.31 14.30
C ALA A 71 -18.69 -5.30 14.11
N LEU A 72 -17.95 -5.87 15.07
CA LEU A 72 -16.50 -6.04 14.98
C LEU A 72 -16.11 -6.91 13.78
N GLN A 73 -16.83 -8.02 13.55
CA GLN A 73 -16.62 -8.87 12.37
C GLN A 73 -16.88 -8.11 11.06
N GLN A 74 -17.96 -7.32 10.98
CA GLN A 74 -18.23 -6.50 9.80
C GLN A 74 -17.11 -5.50 9.53
N ARG A 75 -16.55 -4.85 10.56
CA ARG A 75 -15.43 -3.93 10.39
C ARG A 75 -14.17 -4.64 9.89
N LEU A 76 -13.86 -5.85 10.37
CA LEU A 76 -12.74 -6.64 9.83
C LEU A 76 -12.93 -6.98 8.34
N MET A 77 -14.16 -7.25 7.91
CA MET A 77 -14.45 -7.50 6.49
C MET A 77 -14.21 -6.27 5.63
N ILE A 78 -14.56 -5.08 6.14
CA ILE A 78 -14.30 -3.80 5.47
C ILE A 78 -12.79 -3.54 5.41
N LEU A 79 -12.08 -3.66 6.53
CA LEU A 79 -10.61 -3.50 6.60
C LEU A 79 -9.89 -4.42 5.62
N ARG A 80 -10.37 -5.67 5.47
CA ARG A 80 -9.83 -6.60 4.47
C ARG A 80 -10.00 -6.08 3.04
N ALA A 81 -11.16 -5.49 2.72
CA ALA A 81 -11.40 -4.93 1.39
C ALA A 81 -10.51 -3.70 1.15
N GLU A 82 -10.41 -2.80 2.13
CA GLU A 82 -9.53 -1.62 2.07
C GLU A 82 -8.06 -2.04 1.89
N PHE A 83 -7.59 -3.07 2.59
CA PHE A 83 -6.23 -3.60 2.43
C PHE A 83 -5.96 -4.13 1.02
N LEU A 84 -6.89 -4.91 0.45
CA LEU A 84 -6.76 -5.43 -0.90
C LEU A 84 -6.74 -4.32 -1.97
N GLU A 85 -7.46 -3.22 -1.72
CA GLU A 85 -7.40 -2.03 -2.57
C GLU A 85 -6.02 -1.38 -2.54
N LEU A 86 -5.40 -1.26 -1.36
CA LEU A 86 -4.03 -0.75 -1.23
C LEU A 86 -3.01 -1.61 -1.98
N ASP A 87 -3.15 -2.94 -1.91
CA ASP A 87 -2.27 -3.86 -2.64
C ASP A 87 -2.40 -3.69 -4.16
N TRP A 88 -3.63 -3.55 -4.66
CA TRP A 88 -3.87 -3.29 -6.09
C TRP A 88 -3.26 -1.96 -6.55
N LEU A 89 -3.40 -0.90 -5.74
CA LEU A 89 -2.79 0.39 -6.01
C LEU A 89 -1.26 0.34 -6.01
N GLU A 90 -0.67 -0.48 -5.13
CA GLU A 90 0.77 -0.72 -5.11
C GLU A 90 1.25 -1.40 -6.39
N GLU A 91 0.57 -2.46 -6.83
CA GLU A 91 0.92 -3.16 -8.06
C GLU A 91 0.83 -2.24 -9.29
N TYR A 92 -0.23 -1.43 -9.37
CA TYR A 92 -0.38 -0.43 -10.42
C TYR A 92 0.77 0.61 -10.43
N ASP A 93 1.12 1.15 -9.26
CA ASP A 93 2.20 2.12 -9.15
C ASP A 93 3.56 1.52 -9.48
N MET A 94 3.81 0.27 -9.09
CA MET A 94 5.03 -0.47 -9.46
C MET A 94 5.14 -0.66 -10.96
N GLU A 95 4.04 -0.94 -11.66
CA GLU A 95 4.05 -1.10 -13.12
C GLU A 95 4.37 0.24 -13.83
N LEU A 96 3.79 1.33 -13.33
CA LEU A 96 4.12 2.68 -13.81
C LEU A 96 5.61 3.00 -13.61
N GLU A 97 6.15 2.71 -12.43
CA GLU A 97 7.57 2.90 -12.11
C GLU A 97 8.49 2.08 -13.04
N ARG A 98 8.18 0.80 -13.24
CA ARG A 98 8.93 -0.09 -14.16
C ARG A 98 8.95 0.45 -15.58
N SER A 99 7.84 0.99 -16.07
CA SER A 99 7.76 1.54 -17.42
C SER A 99 8.74 2.71 -17.64
N ILE A 100 8.94 3.55 -16.61
CA ILE A 100 9.87 4.68 -16.66
C ILE A 100 11.31 4.18 -16.66
N PHE A 101 11.64 3.25 -15.75
CA PHE A 101 12.98 2.68 -15.68
C PHE A 101 13.34 1.82 -16.89
N ALA A 102 12.37 1.21 -17.57
CA ALA A 102 12.60 0.47 -18.80
C ALA A 102 13.00 1.39 -19.97
N ARG A 103 12.47 2.62 -20.02
CA ARG A 103 12.85 3.62 -21.04
C ARG A 103 14.20 4.30 -20.76
N ALA A 104 14.62 4.32 -19.51
CA ALA A 104 15.88 4.92 -19.06
C ALA A 104 17.07 3.95 -19.14
N ARG A 105 16.90 2.76 -19.74
CA ARG A 105 17.96 1.77 -20.02
C ARG A 105 18.27 1.73 -21.51
#